data_AF-A0A821W3K3-F1
#
_entry.id   AF-A0A821W3K3-F1
#
_cell.length_a   1.000
_cell.length_b   1.000
_cell.length_c   1.000
_cell.angle_alpha   90.00
_cell.angle_beta   90.00
_cell.angle_gamma   90.00
#
_symmetry.space_group_name_H-M   'P 1'
#
loop_
_entity.id
_entity.type
_entity.pdbx_description
1 polymer ?
#
loop_
_entity_poly.entity_id
_entity_poly.type
_entity_poly.pdbx_seq_one_letter_code
_entity_poly.pdbx_strand_id
1 'polypeptide(L)'
;MIPVSFNGLDPLFMYTQLLKEALLEIEDDDKKSIKDLTDYCHEQDDIPEDEIKQVEREYRKYTPIWWYTAETFMYPMLNRGLRQMDVDIILKMGFFIRHLHNHITELHREQQASMMPTNFQVFRGQ
;
A
#
# COMPACT_ATOMS: atom_id res chain seq x y z
N MET A 1 -29.09 -9.46 -10.77
CA MET A 1 -28.10 -10.54 -10.62
C MET A 1 -27.74 -10.59 -9.14
N ILE A 2 -28.16 -11.64 -8.44
CA ILE A 2 -27.94 -11.77 -6.99
C ILE A 2 -26.49 -12.28 -6.81
N PRO A 3 -25.63 -11.63 -6.01
CA PRO A 3 -24.29 -12.16 -5.78
C PRO A 3 -24.44 -13.45 -4.98
N VAL A 4 -23.95 -14.55 -5.55
CA VAL A 4 -23.89 -15.84 -4.85
C VAL A 4 -22.78 -15.72 -3.82
N SER A 5 -23.13 -15.45 -2.57
CA SER A 5 -22.21 -15.55 -1.44
C SER A 5 -21.96 -17.04 -1.19
N PHE A 6 -20.87 -17.59 -1.72
CA PHE A 6 -20.36 -18.85 -1.19
C PHE A 6 -20.00 -18.59 0.29
N ASN A 7 -20.75 -19.20 1.21
CA ASN A 7 -20.58 -19.13 2.67
C ASN A 7 -20.89 -17.80 3.38
N GLY A 8 -21.67 -16.89 2.77
CA GLY A 8 -22.04 -15.61 3.41
C GLY A 8 -20.90 -14.57 3.47
N LEU A 9 -19.74 -14.90 2.89
CA LEU A 9 -18.65 -13.95 2.66
C LEU A 9 -18.88 -13.23 1.32
N ASP A 10 -18.55 -11.94 1.29
CA ASP A 10 -18.56 -11.15 0.06
C ASP A 10 -17.49 -11.70 -0.89
N PRO A 11 -17.85 -12.12 -2.13
CA PRO A 11 -16.86 -12.55 -3.12
C PRO A 11 -15.73 -11.53 -3.33
N LEU A 12 -16.02 -10.23 -3.23
CA LEU A 12 -15.01 -9.17 -3.35
C LEU A 12 -13.97 -9.25 -2.22
N PHE A 13 -14.38 -9.65 -1.01
CA PHE A 13 -13.45 -9.89 0.09
C PHE A 13 -12.50 -11.04 -0.22
N MET A 14 -13.01 -12.14 -0.79
CA MET A 14 -12.17 -13.27 -1.19
C MET A 14 -11.17 -12.87 -2.28
N TYR A 15 -11.61 -12.12 -3.29
CA TYR A 15 -10.73 -11.65 -4.37
C TYR A 15 -9.68 -10.66 -3.88
N THR A 16 -10.04 -9.73 -2.99
CA THR A 16 -9.07 -8.77 -2.43
C THR A 16 -8.05 -9.45 -1.53
N GLN A 17 -8.46 -10.48 -0.77
CA GLN A 17 -7.52 -11.29 0.00
C GLN A 17 -6.54 -12.05 -0.90
N LEU A 18 -7.04 -12.72 -1.95
CA LEU A 18 -6.18 -13.43 -2.91
C LEU A 18 -5.22 -12.48 -3.63
N LEU A 19 -5.72 -11.31 -4.06
CA LEU A 19 -4.90 -10.26 -4.67
C LEU A 19 -3.79 -9.79 -3.72
N LYS A 20 -4.12 -9.55 -2.45
CA LYS A 20 -3.14 -9.18 -1.43
C LYS A 20 -2.07 -10.26 -1.28
N GLU A 21 -2.47 -11.52 -1.13
CA GLU A 21 -1.52 -12.64 -1.01
C GLU A 21 -0.61 -12.74 -2.24
N ALA A 22 -1.18 -12.68 -3.44
CA ALA A 22 -0.42 -12.68 -4.68
C ALA A 22 0.59 -11.52 -4.75
N LEU A 23 0.19 -10.29 -4.40
CA LEU A 23 1.05 -9.11 -4.39
C LEU A 23 2.22 -9.24 -3.39
N LEU A 24 1.98 -9.86 -2.23
CA LEU A 24 3.00 -10.03 -1.20
C LEU A 24 4.04 -11.10 -1.58
N GLU A 25 3.65 -12.05 -2.43
CA GLU A 25 4.53 -13.12 -2.94
C GLU A 25 5.37 -12.71 -4.16
N ILE A 26 5.05 -11.58 -4.81
CA ILE A 26 5.83 -11.13 -5.96
C ILE A 26 7.25 -10.78 -5.49
N GLU A 27 8.24 -11.40 -6.11
CA GLU A 27 9.65 -11.04 -5.98
C GLU A 27 10.01 -10.06 -7.09
N ASP A 28 10.15 -8.78 -6.74
CA ASP A 28 10.52 -7.74 -7.69
C ASP A 28 11.86 -7.10 -7.34
N ASP A 29 12.61 -6.67 -8.36
CA ASP A 29 13.69 -5.71 -8.17
C ASP A 29 13.07 -4.36 -7.82
N ASP A 30 13.26 -3.93 -6.57
CA ASP A 30 12.75 -2.66 -6.08
C ASP A 30 13.27 -1.46 -6.90
N LYS A 31 14.49 -1.50 -7.43
CA LYS A 31 14.99 -0.40 -8.27
C LYS A 31 14.17 -0.28 -9.55
N LYS A 32 13.89 -1.43 -10.18
CA LYS A 32 13.04 -1.49 -11.38
C LYS A 32 11.61 -1.06 -11.03
N SER A 33 11.06 -1.54 -9.93
CA SER A 33 9.69 -1.23 -9.51
C SER A 33 9.50 0.25 -9.19
N ILE A 34 10.47 0.88 -8.52
CA ILE A 34 10.47 2.33 -8.26
C ILE A 34 10.50 3.09 -9.59
N LYS A 35 11.36 2.68 -10.52
CA LYS A 35 11.43 3.30 -11.86
C LYS A 35 10.12 3.13 -12.64
N ASP A 36 9.54 1.93 -12.61
CA ASP A 36 8.30 1.62 -13.31
C ASP A 36 7.11 2.42 -12.75
N LEU A 37 7.12 2.73 -11.44
CA LEU A 37 6.18 3.64 -10.79
C LEU A 37 6.44 5.09 -11.20
N THR A 38 7.69 5.55 -11.19
CA THR A 38 7.98 6.97 -11.48
C THR A 38 7.76 7.30 -12.94
N ASP A 39 8.11 6.39 -13.87
CA ASP A 39 7.76 6.47 -15.28
C ASP A 39 6.23 6.59 -15.45
N TYR A 40 5.44 5.79 -14.72
CA TYR A 40 3.98 5.89 -14.72
C TYR A 40 3.47 7.23 -14.17
N CYS A 41 4.09 7.75 -13.11
CA CYS A 41 3.73 9.03 -12.52
C CYS A 41 4.04 10.22 -13.44
N HIS A 42 5.12 10.17 -14.23
CA HIS A 42 5.46 11.22 -15.19
C HIS A 42 4.43 11.35 -16.32
N GLU A 43 3.63 10.32 -16.59
CA GLU A 43 2.52 10.36 -17.55
C GLU A 43 1.24 10.97 -16.96
N GLN A 44 1.20 11.28 -15.66
CA GLN A 44 0.04 11.84 -14.98
C GLN A 44 0.19 13.36 -14.80
N ASP A 45 -0.85 14.12 -15.14
CA ASP A 45 -0.83 15.59 -15.02
C ASP A 45 -0.99 16.08 -13.57
N ASP A 46 -1.42 15.22 -12.64
CA ASP A 46 -1.81 15.59 -11.26
C ASP A 46 -0.69 15.39 -10.22
N ILE A 47 0.50 14.92 -10.62
CA ILE A 47 1.60 14.61 -9.71
C ILE A 47 2.75 15.60 -9.91
N PRO A 48 3.17 16.34 -8.86
CA PRO A 48 4.30 17.24 -8.97
C PRO A 48 5.61 16.50 -9.28
N GLU A 49 6.32 16.99 -10.30
CA GLU A 49 7.58 16.44 -10.80
C GLU A 49 8.68 16.34 -9.73
N ASP A 50 8.69 17.25 -8.76
CA ASP A 50 9.62 17.26 -7.63
C ASP A 50 9.34 16.13 -6.63
N GLU A 51 8.07 15.78 -6.39
CA GLU A 51 7.71 14.64 -5.55
C GLU A 51 8.10 13.30 -6.21
N ILE A 52 7.91 13.17 -7.53
CA ILE A 52 8.33 11.98 -8.29
C ILE A 52 9.85 11.79 -8.12
N LYS A 53 10.61 12.86 -8.37
CA LYS A 53 12.07 12.87 -8.20
C LYS A 53 12.54 12.63 -6.76
N GLN A 54 11.71 12.96 -5.78
CA GLN A 54 12.00 12.67 -4.37
C GLN A 54 11.91 11.17 -4.12
N VAL A 55 10.85 10.52 -4.60
CA VAL A 55 10.70 9.06 -4.49
C VAL A 55 11.87 8.34 -5.17
N GLU A 56 12.22 8.70 -6.41
CA GLU A 56 13.35 8.08 -7.13
C GLU A 56 14.66 8.12 -6.36
N ARG A 57 14.96 9.25 -5.71
CA ARG A 57 16.25 9.49 -5.05
C ARG A 57 16.28 9.06 -3.61
N GLU A 58 15.14 9.08 -2.94
CA GLU A 58 15.08 9.04 -1.48
C GLU A 58 14.25 7.90 -0.93
N TYR A 59 13.58 7.09 -1.77
CA TYR A 59 12.69 6.03 -1.30
C TYR A 59 13.28 5.17 -0.18
N ARG A 60 14.56 4.79 -0.32
CA ARG A 60 15.28 3.94 0.65
C ARG A 60 15.81 4.66 1.88
N LYS A 61 15.80 5.99 1.90
CA LYS A 61 16.26 6.79 3.04
C LYS A 61 15.23 6.82 4.18
N TYR A 62 13.97 6.54 3.86
CA TYR A 62 12.85 6.59 4.80
C TYR A 62 12.13 5.24 4.90
N THR A 63 11.39 5.05 5.99
CA THR A 63 10.59 3.83 6.16
C THR A 63 9.33 3.86 5.28
N PRO A 64 8.74 2.70 4.96
CA PRO A 64 7.49 2.66 4.20
C PRO A 64 6.34 3.43 4.86
N ILE A 65 6.26 3.41 6.20
CA ILE A 65 5.25 4.20 6.95
C ILE A 65 5.49 5.70 6.83
N TRP A 66 6.74 6.14 6.77
CA TRP A 66 7.04 7.55 6.55
C TRP A 66 6.47 7.99 5.20
N TRP A 67 6.69 7.24 4.11
CA TRP A 67 6.08 7.53 2.80
C TRP A 67 4.54 7.48 2.81
N TYR A 68 3.95 6.62 3.63
CA TYR A 68 2.49 6.52 3.77
C TYR A 68 1.88 7.69 4.57
N THR A 69 2.66 8.36 5.41
CA THR A 69 2.15 9.43 6.31
C THR A 69 2.67 10.82 5.96
N ALA A 70 3.74 10.92 5.18
CA ALA A 70 4.27 12.17 4.65
C ALA A 70 3.32 12.78 3.60
N GLU A 71 3.36 14.10 3.47
CA GLU A 71 2.64 14.85 2.44
C GLU A 71 3.34 14.65 1.08
N THR A 72 3.07 13.51 0.45
CA THR A 72 3.56 13.10 -0.86
C THR A 72 2.45 12.37 -1.62
N PHE A 73 2.60 12.19 -2.94
CA PHE A 73 1.64 11.50 -3.78
C PHE A 73 1.45 10.01 -3.43
N MET A 74 2.38 9.40 -2.67
CA MET A 74 2.35 7.97 -2.33
C MET A 74 1.07 7.58 -1.57
N TYR A 75 0.67 8.35 -0.56
CA TYR A 75 -0.56 8.08 0.21
C TYR A 75 -1.85 8.25 -0.62
N PRO A 76 -2.11 9.40 -1.28
CA PRO A 76 -3.33 9.58 -2.05
C PRO A 76 -3.42 8.63 -3.25
N MET A 77 -2.31 8.35 -3.95
CA MET A 77 -2.29 7.41 -5.07
C MET A 77 -2.63 5.99 -4.61
N LEU A 78 -2.00 5.50 -3.54
CA LEU A 78 -2.27 4.15 -3.03
C LEU A 78 -3.73 4.00 -2.61
N ASN A 79 -4.25 4.98 -1.87
CA ASN A 79 -5.64 4.95 -1.42
C ASN A 79 -6.64 5.10 -2.55
N ARG A 80 -6.32 5.84 -3.61
CA ARG A 80 -7.13 5.91 -4.83
C ARG A 80 -7.18 4.53 -5.49
N GLY A 81 -6.01 3.92 -5.72
CA GLY A 81 -5.90 2.61 -6.36
C GLY A 81 -6.68 1.53 -5.61
N LEU A 82 -6.50 1.43 -4.29
CA LEU A 82 -7.22 0.47 -3.46
C LEU A 82 -8.73 0.73 -3.40
N ARG A 83 -9.16 2.00 -3.34
CA ARG A 83 -10.60 2.35 -3.26
C ARG A 83 -11.33 2.09 -4.57
N GLN A 84 -10.66 2.34 -5.70
CA GLN A 84 -11.23 2.19 -7.03
C GLN A 84 -10.99 0.81 -7.63
N MET A 85 -10.20 -0.04 -6.96
CA MET A 85 -9.70 -1.31 -7.51
C MET A 85 -8.98 -1.10 -8.85
N ASP A 86 -8.22 -0.01 -8.96
CA ASP A 86 -7.40 0.31 -10.13
C ASP A 86 -6.19 -0.62 -10.16
N VAL A 87 -6.24 -1.62 -11.04
CA VAL A 87 -5.23 -2.68 -11.13
C VAL A 87 -3.88 -2.11 -11.58
N ASP A 88 -3.86 -1.10 -12.44
CA ASP A 88 -2.60 -0.51 -12.92
C ASP A 88 -1.88 0.18 -11.77
N ILE A 89 -2.59 0.99 -10.98
CA ILE A 89 -2.02 1.62 -9.77
C ILE A 89 -1.58 0.55 -8.76
N ILE A 90 -2.44 -0.45 -8.48
CA ILE A 90 -2.14 -1.49 -7.49
C ILE A 90 -0.87 -2.27 -7.86
N LEU A 91 -0.71 -2.65 -9.13
CA LEU A 91 0.47 -3.37 -9.60
C LEU A 91 1.72 -2.50 -9.56
N LYS A 92 1.64 -1.24 -10.02
CA LYS A 92 2.77 -0.29 -9.97
C LYS A 92 3.21 0.01 -8.54
N MET A 93 2.28 0.03 -7.60
CA MET A 93 2.54 0.23 -6.18
C MET A 93 2.77 -1.08 -5.41
N GLY A 94 2.79 -2.24 -6.07
CA GLY A 94 2.89 -3.56 -5.44
C GLY A 94 4.08 -3.68 -4.49
N PHE A 95 5.26 -3.22 -4.93
CA PHE A 95 6.47 -3.18 -4.09
C PHE A 95 6.26 -2.34 -2.81
N PHE A 96 5.58 -1.20 -2.92
CA PHE A 96 5.32 -0.33 -1.79
C PHE A 96 4.28 -0.93 -0.85
N ILE A 97 3.23 -1.56 -1.37
CA ILE A 97 2.23 -2.31 -0.58
C ILE A 97 2.93 -3.41 0.22
N ARG A 98 3.82 -4.18 -0.40
CA ARG A 98 4.62 -5.22 0.25
C ARG A 98 5.49 -4.66 1.36
N HIS A 99 6.25 -3.59 1.09
CA HIS A 99 7.09 -2.95 2.10
C HIS A 99 6.28 -2.38 3.26
N LEU A 100 5.16 -1.72 2.96
CA LEU A 100 4.27 -1.14 3.98
C LEU A 100 3.65 -2.24 4.84
N HIS A 101 3.14 -3.31 4.23
CA HIS A 101 2.57 -4.45 4.93
C HIS A 101 3.59 -5.12 5.86
N ASN A 102 4.79 -5.39 5.37
CA ASN A 102 5.86 -6.02 6.15
C ASN A 102 6.26 -5.13 7.33
N HIS A 103 6.40 -3.82 7.11
CA HIS A 103 6.77 -2.88 8.17
C HIS A 103 5.67 -2.73 9.24
N ILE A 104 4.39 -2.67 8.84
CA ILE A 104 3.25 -2.66 9.77
C ILE A 104 3.20 -3.97 10.58
N THR A 105 3.42 -5.10 9.93
CA THR A 105 3.41 -6.42 10.59
C THR A 105 4.51 -6.50 11.66
N GLU A 106 5.69 -5.96 11.38
CA GLU A 106 6.78 -5.92 12.34
C GLU A 106 6.44 -5.03 13.55
N LEU A 107 5.99 -3.79 13.30
CA LEU A 107 5.57 -2.90 14.38
C LEU A 107 4.43 -3.47 15.21
N HIS A 108 3.51 -4.21 14.59
CA HIS A 108 2.44 -4.88 15.30
C HIS A 108 2.96 -5.99 16.23
N ARG A 109 3.95 -6.78 15.78
CA ARG A 109 4.61 -7.78 16.63
C ARG A 109 5.33 -7.13 17.81
N GLU A 110 6.05 -6.04 17.57
CA GLU A 110 6.73 -5.27 18.63
C GLU A 110 5.72 -4.71 19.66
N GLN A 111 4.60 -4.17 19.16
CA GLN A 111 3.51 -3.68 20.02
C GLN A 111 2.90 -4.81 20.85
N GLN A 112 2.62 -5.97 20.25
CA GLN A 112 2.07 -7.13 20.97
C GLN A 112 3.03 -7.67 22.03
N ALA A 113 4.34 -7.73 21.72
CA ALA A 113 5.35 -8.21 22.66
C ALA A 113 5.53 -7.27 23.86
N SER A 114 5.28 -5.97 23.69
CA SER A 114 5.43 -4.93 24.72
C SER A 114 4.14 -4.60 25.47
N MET A 115 2.96 -4.98 24.95
CA MET A 115 1.67 -4.71 25.58
C MET A 115 1.31 -5.71 26.67
N MET A 116 0.92 -5.17 27.83
CA MET A 116 0.04 -5.87 28.77
C MET A 116 -1.34 -6.03 28.13
N PRO A 117 -2.13 -7.07 28.45
CA PRO A 117 -3.40 -7.39 27.79
C PRO A 117 -4.50 -6.38 28.16
N THR A 118 -4.43 -5.17 27.58
CA THR A 118 -5.40 -4.09 27.73
C THR A 118 -6.00 -3.72 26.37
N ASN A 119 -7.21 -3.18 26.37
CA ASN A 119 -7.89 -2.75 25.15
C ASN A 119 -7.13 -1.59 24.49
N PHE A 120 -6.79 -1.72 23.21
CA PHE A 120 -6.16 -0.66 22.40
C PHE A 120 -7.24 0.23 21.77
N GLN A 121 -7.59 1.34 22.45
CA GLN A 121 -8.58 2.29 21.96
C GLN A 121 -7.94 3.34 21.04
N VAL A 122 -8.54 3.57 19.88
CA VAL A 122 -8.11 4.58 18.89
C VAL A 122 -9.27 5.50 18.51
N PHE A 123 -8.95 6.71 18.07
CA PHE A 123 -9.91 7.70 17.61
C PHE A 123 -9.60 8.11 16.17
N ARG A 124 -10.66 8.29 15.37
CA ARG A 124 -10.57 8.82 14.00
C ARG A 124 -11.56 9.97 13.88
N GLY A 125 -11.09 11.13 13.41
CA GLY A 125 -11.97 12.26 13.10
C GLY A 125 -12.92 11.93 11.95
N GLN A 126 -14.14 12.47 12.00
CA GLN A 126 -15.06 12.49 10.87
C GLN A 126 -14.81 13.71 9.97
#